data_AF-A0A7C1CV07-F1
#
_entry.id   AF-A0A7C1CV07-F1
#
_cell.length_a   1.000
_cell.length_b   1.000
_cell.length_c   1.000
_cell.angle_alpha   90.00
_cell.angle_beta   90.00
_cell.angle_gamma   90.00
#
_symmetry.space_group_name_H-M   'P 1'
#
loop_
_entity.id
_entity.type
_entity.pdbx_description
1 polymer ?
#
loop_
_entity_poly.entity_id
_entity_poly.type
_entity_poly.pdbx_seq_one_letter_code
_entity_poly.pdbx_strand_id
1 'polypeptide(L)'
;MSINPVVFSKETFESFTDFLISTLNIADEGLENQLKDLIAYDLLRGSRLVNGPYIYLNRPFVKGKSIRDFTEALNLDPVLNTVFTYENLHKHQEEAAESIVNKHHTIVST
;
A
#
# COMPACT_ATOMS: atom_id res chain seq x y z
N MET A 1 -7.33 35.41 29.04
CA MET A 1 -6.29 34.39 28.75
C MET A 1 -6.17 34.26 27.25
N SER A 2 -5.02 34.57 26.67
CA SER A 2 -4.77 34.32 25.24
C SER A 2 -4.37 32.86 25.08
N ILE A 3 -5.18 32.09 24.35
CA ILE A 3 -4.81 30.73 23.96
C ILE A 3 -3.62 30.84 23.01
N ASN A 4 -2.53 30.13 23.30
CA ASN A 4 -1.48 29.93 22.31
C ASN A 4 -1.97 28.83 21.35
N PRO A 5 -2.32 29.16 20.09
CA PRO A 5 -2.91 28.20 19.17
C PRO A 5 -1.99 27.01 18.88
N VAL A 6 -0.66 27.20 18.92
CA VAL A 6 0.30 26.12 18.68
C VAL A 6 0.28 25.09 19.81
N VAL A 7 0.28 25.57 21.06
CA VAL A 7 0.23 24.70 22.24
C VAL A 7 -1.10 23.97 22.31
N PHE A 8 -2.20 24.69 22.07
CA PHE A 8 -3.54 24.10 22.06
C PHE A 8 -3.70 23.01 21.00
N SER A 9 -3.20 23.24 19.78
CA SER A 9 -3.24 22.22 18.72
C SER A 9 -2.41 20.99 19.08
N LYS A 10 -1.24 21.17 19.70
CA LYS A 10 -0.40 20.05 20.16
C LYS A 10 -1.14 19.20 21.20
N GLU A 11 -1.66 19.82 22.26
CA GLU A 11 -2.35 19.13 23.36
C GLU A 11 -3.61 18.39 22.87
N THR A 12 -4.36 19.02 21.96
CA THR A 12 -5.53 18.39 21.33
C THR A 12 -5.13 17.13 20.55
N PHE A 13 -3.99 17.18 19.86
CA PHE A 13 -3.52 16.09 19.04
C PHE A 13 -2.98 14.92 19.88
N GLU A 14 -2.20 15.21 20.91
CA GLU A 14 -1.72 14.21 21.88
C GLU A 14 -2.92 13.48 22.51
N SER A 15 -3.93 14.22 22.96
CA SER A 15 -5.16 13.66 23.53
C SER A 15 -5.91 12.74 22.56
N PHE A 16 -5.99 13.12 21.28
CA PHE A 16 -6.62 12.29 20.25
C PHE A 16 -5.83 11.01 19.96
N THR A 17 -4.50 11.10 20.00
CA THR A 17 -3.59 9.97 19.76
C THR A 17 -3.72 8.92 20.88
N ASP A 18 -3.76 9.36 22.13
CA ASP A 18 -3.99 8.52 23.31
C ASP A 18 -5.36 7.83 23.26
N PHE A 19 -6.39 8.57 22.81
CA PHE A 19 -7.72 8.01 22.59
C PHE A 19 -7.70 6.88 21.54
N LEU A 20 -6.96 7.04 20.43
CA LEU A 20 -6.88 6.00 19.41
C LEU A 20 -6.16 4.74 19.91
N ILE A 21 -5.05 4.90 20.63
CA ILE A 21 -4.29 3.77 21.20
C ILE A 21 -5.16 2.98 22.18
N SER A 22 -5.83 3.68 23.10
CA SER A 22 -6.73 3.04 24.07
C SER A 22 -7.94 2.38 23.42
N THR A 23 -8.48 2.98 22.35
CA THR A 23 -9.64 2.42 21.62
C THR A 23 -9.28 1.16 20.84
N LEU A 24 -8.12 1.13 20.19
CA LEU A 24 -7.70 0.01 19.35
C LEU A 24 -7.26 -1.22 20.15
N ASN A 25 -6.81 -1.03 21.40
CA ASN A 25 -6.47 -2.09 22.35
C ASN A 25 -5.59 -3.20 21.71
N ILE A 26 -4.49 -2.79 21.09
CA ILE A 26 -3.59 -3.69 20.37
C ILE A 26 -2.86 -4.57 21.39
N ALA A 27 -3.10 -5.88 21.35
CA ALA A 27 -2.53 -6.82 22.32
C ALA A 27 -1.03 -7.09 22.13
N ASP A 28 -0.50 -6.89 20.91
CA ASP A 28 0.91 -7.07 20.61
C ASP A 28 1.67 -5.76 20.87
N GLU A 29 2.61 -5.79 21.82
CA GLU A 29 3.39 -4.61 22.21
C GLU A 29 4.21 -4.04 21.05
N GLY A 30 4.69 -4.90 20.14
CA GLY A 30 5.45 -4.48 18.96
C GLY A 30 4.58 -3.66 18.00
N LEU A 31 3.38 -4.13 17.71
CA LEU A 31 2.40 -3.44 16.88
C LEU A 31 1.89 -2.14 17.53
N GLU A 32 1.68 -2.14 18.86
CA GLU A 32 1.28 -0.94 19.58
C GLU A 32 2.36 0.15 19.50
N ASN A 33 3.64 -0.22 19.67
CA ASN A 33 4.76 0.70 19.55
C ASN A 33 4.89 1.25 18.11
N GLN A 34 4.75 0.39 17.09
CA GLN A 34 4.74 0.82 15.69
C GLN A 34 3.61 1.82 15.41
N LEU A 35 2.42 1.57 15.97
CA LEU A 35 1.31 2.49 15.84
C LEU A 35 1.67 3.84 16.49
N LYS A 36 2.11 3.84 17.76
CA LYS A 36 2.54 5.05 18.49
C LYS A 36 3.50 5.90 17.66
N ASP A 37 4.54 5.28 17.11
CA ASP A 37 5.54 5.96 16.29
C ASP A 37 4.94 6.54 14.99
N LEU A 38 3.99 5.85 14.37
CA LEU A 38 3.33 6.29 13.13
C LEU A 38 2.40 7.49 13.32
N ILE A 39 1.75 7.59 14.48
CA ILE A 39 0.72 8.61 14.75
C ILE A 39 1.20 9.74 15.65
N ALA A 40 2.37 9.60 16.30
CA ALA A 40 2.99 10.63 17.13
C ALA A 40 3.08 11.98 16.43
N TYR A 41 2.83 13.05 17.19
CA TYR A 41 2.89 14.42 16.71
C TYR A 41 4.32 14.98 16.79
N ASP A 42 4.87 15.38 15.65
CA ASP A 42 6.13 16.11 15.55
C ASP A 42 5.83 17.55 15.12
N LEU A 43 6.36 18.54 15.85
CA LEU A 43 6.16 19.97 15.53
C LEU A 43 6.71 20.39 14.16
N LEU A 44 7.74 19.71 13.66
CA LEU A 44 8.39 19.99 12.37
C LEU A 44 7.80 19.16 11.23
N ARG A 45 7.33 17.94 11.52
CA ARG A 45 6.82 16.99 10.50
C ARG A 45 5.30 16.85 10.48
N GLY A 46 4.61 17.41 11.47
CA GLY A 46 3.20 17.13 11.75
C GLY A 46 2.99 15.71 12.25
N SER A 47 1.75 15.22 12.19
CA SER A 47 1.44 13.81 12.31
C SER A 47 0.68 13.35 11.07
N ARG A 48 0.79 12.06 10.75
CA ARG A 48 0.05 11.45 9.64
C ARG A 48 -1.47 11.58 9.79
N LEU A 49 -1.99 11.77 11.00
CA LEU A 49 -3.42 12.01 11.21
C LEU A 49 -3.84 13.48 11.03
N VAL A 50 -2.91 14.44 10.99
CA VAL A 50 -3.22 15.87 10.75
C VAL A 50 -3.87 16.06 9.37
N ASN A 51 -3.47 15.25 8.40
CA ASN A 51 -4.07 15.27 7.06
C ASN A 51 -5.27 14.30 6.95
N GLY A 52 -5.64 13.58 8.01
CA GLY A 52 -6.67 12.55 8.04
C GLY A 52 -6.14 11.14 7.71
N PRO A 53 -6.86 10.07 8.09
CA PRO A 53 -6.48 8.70 7.76
C PRO A 53 -6.70 8.43 6.27
N TYR A 54 -5.72 8.78 5.44
CA TYR A 54 -5.69 8.33 4.05
C TYR A 54 -5.32 6.85 4.01
N ILE A 55 -6.32 5.98 4.13
CA ILE A 55 -6.14 4.59 3.75
C ILE A 55 -6.27 4.54 2.23
N TYR A 56 -5.14 4.64 1.53
CA TYR A 56 -5.07 4.34 0.10
C TYR A 56 -5.22 2.82 -0.08
N LEU A 57 -6.47 2.35 -0.08
CA LEU A 57 -6.85 0.95 -0.26
C LEU A 57 -6.65 0.44 -1.69
N ASN A 58 -6.44 1.35 -2.65
CA ASN A 58 -6.18 1.00 -4.03
C ASN A 58 -4.69 1.21 -4.32
N ARG A 59 -3.86 0.19 -4.06
CA ARG A 59 -2.53 0.16 -4.67
C ARG A 59 -2.75 -0.04 -6.17
N PRO A 60 -2.41 0.94 -7.03
CA PRO A 60 -2.59 0.76 -8.46
C PRO A 60 -1.77 -0.45 -8.90
N PHE A 61 -2.32 -1.23 -9.83
CA PHE A 61 -1.57 -2.32 -10.41
C PHE A 61 -0.29 -1.79 -11.04
N VAL A 62 0.82 -2.47 -10.75
CA VAL A 62 2.12 -2.15 -11.32
C VAL A 62 2.11 -2.56 -12.79
N LYS A 63 2.55 -1.65 -13.67
CA LYS A 63 2.71 -1.92 -15.10
C LYS A 63 3.81 -2.97 -15.31
N GLY A 64 3.51 -4.02 -16.06
CA GLY A 64 4.43 -5.09 -16.47
C GLY A 64 4.92 -4.93 -17.90
N LYS A 65 5.54 -6.00 -18.42
CA LYS A 65 6.05 -6.07 -19.81
C LYS A 65 4.95 -5.83 -20.86
N SER A 66 5.37 -5.43 -22.07
CA SER A 66 4.46 -5.46 -23.23
C SER A 66 4.11 -6.91 -23.57
N ILE A 67 2.94 -7.13 -24.17
CA ILE A 67 2.51 -8.49 -24.54
C ILE A 67 3.48 -9.11 -25.55
N ARG A 68 4.02 -8.29 -26.47
CA ARG A 68 5.01 -8.75 -27.43
C ARG A 68 6.29 -9.21 -26.75
N ASP A 69 6.88 -8.36 -25.90
CA ASP A 69 8.12 -8.72 -25.22
C ASP A 69 7.91 -9.91 -24.27
N PHE A 70 6.73 -10.01 -23.66
CA PHE A 70 6.35 -11.11 -22.78
C PHE A 70 6.21 -12.45 -23.52
N THR A 71 5.49 -12.46 -24.66
CA THR A 71 5.29 -13.67 -25.46
C THR A 71 6.60 -14.16 -26.09
N GLU A 72 7.45 -13.25 -26.57
CA GLU A 72 8.79 -13.56 -27.07
C GLU A 72 9.68 -14.15 -25.96
N ALA A 73 9.71 -13.52 -24.78
CA ALA A 73 10.56 -13.98 -23.67
C ALA A 73 10.20 -15.39 -23.16
N LEU A 74 8.92 -15.76 -23.22
CA LEU A 74 8.44 -17.08 -22.77
C LEU A 74 8.22 -18.08 -23.91
N ASN A 75 8.61 -17.73 -25.14
CA ASN A 75 8.44 -18.57 -26.34
C ASN A 75 6.98 -19.05 -26.50
N LEU A 76 6.03 -18.14 -26.29
CA LEU A 76 4.59 -18.41 -26.43
C LEU A 76 4.12 -18.20 -27.88
N ASP A 77 2.93 -18.71 -28.18
CA ASP A 77 2.36 -18.58 -29.53
C ASP A 77 2.14 -17.11 -29.92
N PRO A 78 2.65 -16.65 -31.08
CA PRO A 78 2.50 -15.27 -31.54
C PRO A 78 1.05 -14.80 -31.66
N VAL A 79 0.07 -15.70 -31.81
CA VAL A 79 -1.36 -15.35 -31.87
C VAL A 79 -1.80 -14.56 -30.65
N LEU A 80 -1.18 -14.78 -29.49
CA LEU A 80 -1.49 -14.08 -28.25
C LEU A 80 -1.30 -12.56 -28.37
N ASN A 81 -0.40 -12.10 -29.24
CA ASN A 81 -0.21 -10.67 -29.50
C ASN A 81 -1.44 -9.99 -30.13
N THR A 82 -2.40 -10.77 -30.66
CA THR A 82 -3.62 -10.27 -31.29
C THR A 82 -4.88 -10.46 -30.44
N VAL A 83 -4.82 -11.29 -29.40
CA VAL A 83 -6.00 -11.67 -28.60
C VAL A 83 -6.35 -10.60 -27.57
N PHE A 84 -5.35 -9.92 -27.02
CA PHE A 84 -5.55 -8.96 -25.93
C PHE A 84 -5.85 -7.56 -26.46
N THR A 85 -6.74 -6.85 -25.74
CA THR A 85 -7.16 -5.47 -26.07
C THR A 85 -6.25 -4.40 -25.45
N TYR A 86 -5.23 -4.81 -24.71
CA TYR A 86 -4.30 -3.95 -23.99
C TYR A 86 -2.86 -4.23 -24.43
N GLU A 87 -1.97 -3.25 -24.32
CA GLU A 87 -0.58 -3.36 -24.80
C GLU A 87 0.37 -4.00 -23.78
N ASN A 88 0.09 -3.80 -22.48
CA ASN A 88 0.95 -4.23 -21.38
C ASN A 88 0.19 -5.08 -20.37
N LEU A 89 0.85 -6.10 -19.87
CA LEU A 89 0.38 -6.86 -18.72
C LEU A 89 0.50 -6.01 -17.45
N HIS A 90 -0.28 -6.36 -16.43
CA HIS A 90 0.02 -5.98 -15.07
C HIS A 90 1.09 -6.92 -14.51
N LYS A 91 1.91 -6.43 -13.57
CA LYS A 91 3.05 -7.19 -13.04
C LYS A 91 2.65 -8.54 -12.44
N HIS A 92 1.51 -8.61 -11.74
CA HIS A 92 1.00 -9.86 -11.19
C HIS A 92 0.60 -10.88 -12.28
N GLN A 93 0.18 -10.42 -13.46
CA GLN A 93 -0.15 -11.30 -14.59
C GLN A 93 1.12 -11.87 -15.21
N GLU A 94 2.16 -11.04 -15.35
CA GLU A 94 3.49 -11.47 -15.78
C GLU A 94 4.05 -12.55 -14.85
N GLU A 95 4.08 -12.28 -13.54
CA GLU A 95 4.60 -13.21 -12.52
C GLU A 95 3.79 -14.53 -12.48
N ALA A 96 2.47 -14.44 -12.56
CA ALA A 96 1.62 -15.62 -12.59
C ALA A 96 1.89 -16.49 -13.83
N ALA A 97 1.99 -15.89 -15.00
CA ALA A 97 2.22 -16.62 -16.24
C ALA A 97 3.65 -17.19 -16.32
N GLU A 98 4.67 -16.46 -15.85
CA GLU A 98 6.03 -16.99 -15.69
C GLU A 98 6.04 -18.20 -14.74
N SER A 99 5.33 -18.13 -13.62
CA SER A 99 5.19 -19.25 -12.67
C SER A 99 4.53 -20.49 -13.30
N ILE A 100 3.46 -20.28 -14.05
CA ILE A 100 2.72 -21.36 -14.75
C ILE A 100 3.57 -22.02 -15.83
N VAL A 101 4.27 -21.22 -16.66
CA VAL A 101 5.17 -21.75 -17.72
C VAL A 101 6.29 -22.60 -17.12
N ASN A 102 6.77 -22.21 -15.93
CA ASN A 102 7.76 -22.98 -15.17
C ASN A 102 7.17 -24.21 -14.43
N LYS A 103 5.91 -24.56 -14.69
CA LYS A 103 5.19 -25.71 -14.11
C LYS A 103 5.02 -25.66 -12.59
N HIS A 104 4.98 -24.46 -12.00
CA HIS A 104 4.67 -24.31 -10.59
C HIS A 104 3.16 -24.27 -10.35
N HIS A 105 2.70 -24.93 -9.29
CA HIS A 105 1.34 -24.73 -8.78
C HIS A 105 1.18 -23.27 -8.33
N THR A 106 0.29 -22.54 -9.01
CA THR A 106 0.18 -21.09 -8.86
C THR A 106 -1.23 -20.73 -8.39
N ILE A 107 -1.32 -20.02 -7.26
CA ILE A 107 -2.56 -19.39 -6.78
C ILE A 107 -2.43 -17.90 -7.04
N VAL A 108 -3.43 -17.32 -7.72
CA VAL A 108 -3.50 -15.89 -7.99
C VAL A 108 -4.59 -15.29 -7.12
N SER A 109 -4.26 -14.27 -6.33
CA SER A 109 -5.19 -13.49 -5.51
C SER A 109 -4.86 -12.02 -5.71
N THR A 110 -5.79 -11.26 -6.31
CA THR A 110 -5.63 -9.82 -6.62
C THR A 110 -6.78 -9.01 -6.04
#